data_AF-A0A9D6YA92-F1
#
_entry.id   AF-A0A9D6YA92-F1
#
_cell.length_a   1.000
_cell.length_b   1.000
_cell.length_c   1.000
_cell.angle_alpha   90.00
_cell.angle_beta   90.00
_cell.angle_gamma   90.00
#
_symmetry.space_group_name_H-M   'P 1'
#
loop_
_entity.id
_entity.type
_entity.pdbx_description
1 polymer ?
#
loop_
_entity_poly.entity_id
_entity_poly.type
_entity_poly.pdbx_seq_one_letter_code
_entity_poly.pdbx_strand_id
1 'polypeptide(L)'
;MKSPLLFRRLARWVCATLASVAWFTTGFAQAPDKAKLDQFFDRLAEKNKAMGSLAIVKDGTVVYTRAIGFSQINGTGKKPLTAASRFRIGSITKTFTVAMIFQLVEEGKLKLTDTLDKFVPQIPNASKITIAHILAHRRFWTNTSAFTRTPTLPRNSRSPGRAGRFSFSLPGHPLFRSRRRHRINFKSKVRS
;
A
#
# COMPACT_ATOMS: atom_id res chain seq x y z
N MET A 1 -61.01 26.61 44.38
CA MET A 1 -59.64 27.16 44.41
C MET A 1 -58.67 26.04 44.81
N LYS A 2 -57.92 25.47 43.85
CA LYS A 2 -56.93 24.40 44.12
C LYS A 2 -55.62 25.06 44.56
N SER A 3 -55.12 24.69 45.73
CA SER A 3 -54.01 25.36 46.43
C SER A 3 -52.69 25.34 45.61
N PRO A 4 -52.01 26.49 45.44
CA PRO A 4 -50.79 26.65 44.62
C PRO A 4 -49.55 25.91 45.15
N LEU A 5 -49.64 25.30 46.34
CA LEU A 5 -48.54 24.61 47.01
C LEU A 5 -48.24 23.22 46.42
N LEU A 6 -49.25 22.53 45.87
CA LEU A 6 -49.06 21.21 45.25
C LEU A 6 -48.33 21.31 43.90
N PHE A 7 -48.58 22.36 43.12
CA PHE A 7 -47.93 22.61 41.83
C PHE A 7 -46.42 22.86 42.00
N ARG A 8 -46.02 23.61 43.04
CA ARG A 8 -44.61 23.87 43.37
C ARG A 8 -43.87 22.61 43.83
N ARG A 9 -44.58 21.66 44.45
CA ARG A 9 -44.00 20.37 44.86
C ARG A 9 -43.81 19.46 43.67
N LEU A 10 -44.79 19.32 42.78
CA LEU A 10 -44.67 18.51 41.56
C LEU A 10 -43.56 19.03 40.63
N ALA A 11 -43.46 20.35 40.45
CA ALA A 11 -42.44 20.96 39.60
C ALA A 11 -41.00 20.64 40.07
N ARG A 12 -40.77 20.56 41.39
CA ARG A 12 -39.44 20.18 41.94
C ARG A 12 -39.08 18.73 41.64
N TRP A 13 -40.03 17.80 41.72
CA TRP A 13 -39.77 16.39 41.40
C TRP A 13 -39.51 16.19 39.91
N VAL A 14 -40.25 16.88 39.04
CA VAL A 14 -40.04 16.84 37.59
C VAL A 14 -38.66 17.40 37.19
N CYS A 15 -38.27 18.55 37.75
CA CYS A 15 -36.93 19.10 37.53
C CYS A 15 -35.82 18.19 38.08
N ALA A 16 -36.04 17.54 39.23
CA ALA A 16 -35.08 16.60 39.80
C ALA A 16 -34.91 15.34 38.93
N THR A 17 -36.00 14.80 38.39
CA THR A 17 -35.94 13.63 37.47
C THR A 17 -35.29 13.98 36.14
N LEU A 18 -35.56 15.18 35.60
CA LEU A 18 -34.92 15.66 34.37
C LEU A 18 -33.41 15.89 34.57
N ALA A 19 -32.99 16.40 35.73
CA ALA A 19 -31.57 16.54 36.06
C ALA A 19 -30.86 15.19 36.22
N SER A 20 -31.50 14.18 36.82
CA SER A 20 -30.91 12.84 36.96
C SER A 20 -30.74 12.10 35.62
N VAL A 21 -31.66 12.29 34.67
CA VAL A 21 -31.55 11.70 33.33
C VAL A 21 -30.42 12.37 32.53
N ALA A 22 -30.21 13.68 32.71
CA ALA A 22 -29.13 14.40 32.06
C ALA A 22 -27.72 14.01 32.55
N TRP A 23 -27.57 13.55 33.80
CA TRP A 23 -26.30 13.04 34.32
C TRP A 23 -25.96 11.63 33.86
N PHE A 24 -26.94 10.83 33.43
CA PHE A 24 -26.69 9.44 33.03
C PHE A 24 -26.12 9.29 31.61
N THR A 25 -26.15 10.36 30.79
CA THR A 25 -25.80 10.27 29.36
C THR A 25 -24.40 10.74 29.00
N THR A 26 -23.54 11.10 29.96
CA THR A 26 -22.13 11.36 29.67
C THR A 26 -21.36 10.05 29.53
N GLY A 27 -21.49 9.40 28.37
CA GLY A 27 -20.61 8.32 27.97
C GLY A 27 -19.20 8.85 27.74
N PHE A 28 -18.24 8.42 28.56
CA PHE A 28 -16.83 8.71 28.32
C PHE A 28 -16.37 7.98 27.06
N ALA A 29 -16.19 8.70 25.96
CA ALA A 29 -15.46 8.19 24.81
C ALA A 29 -13.98 8.03 25.22
N GLN A 30 -13.44 6.81 25.15
CA GLN A 30 -12.04 6.58 25.48
C GLN A 30 -11.13 7.27 24.45
N ALA A 31 -10.32 8.22 24.91
CA ALA A 31 -9.26 8.80 24.12
C ALA A 31 -8.12 7.77 23.96
N PRO A 32 -7.42 7.74 22.81
CA PRO A 32 -6.27 6.86 22.64
C PRO A 32 -5.20 7.18 23.69
N ASP A 33 -4.79 6.17 24.45
CA ASP A 33 -3.75 6.28 25.47
C ASP A 33 -2.38 6.40 24.78
N LYS A 34 -1.94 7.65 24.60
CA LYS A 34 -0.70 7.99 23.88
C LYS A 34 0.53 7.39 24.57
N ALA A 35 0.56 7.37 25.90
CA ALA A 35 1.71 6.86 26.66
C ALA A 35 1.93 5.36 26.43
N LYS A 36 0.85 4.57 26.36
CA LYS A 36 0.95 3.14 26.03
C LYS A 36 1.41 2.91 24.58
N LEU A 37 0.92 3.72 23.64
CA LEU A 37 1.36 3.65 22.24
C LEU A 37 2.85 4.01 22.12
N ASP A 38 3.29 5.07 22.79
CA ASP A 38 4.69 5.48 22.82
C ASP A 38 5.56 4.34 23.34
N GLN A 39 5.24 3.79 24.52
CA GLN A 39 5.98 2.67 25.11
C GLN A 39 6.00 1.42 24.20
N PHE A 40 4.94 1.20 23.42
CA PHE A 40 4.91 0.11 22.45
C PHE A 40 5.87 0.35 21.28
N PHE A 41 5.84 1.55 20.68
CA PHE A 41 6.71 1.89 19.56
C PHE A 41 8.17 2.06 19.99
N ASP A 42 8.43 2.52 21.20
CA ASP A 42 9.77 2.56 21.80
C ASP A 42 10.37 1.15 21.89
N ARG A 43 9.62 0.18 22.46
CA ARG A 43 10.08 -1.22 22.52
C ARG A 43 10.31 -1.84 21.14
N LEU A 44 9.55 -1.47 20.12
CA LEU A 44 9.77 -1.92 18.75
C LEU A 44 11.02 -1.29 18.12
N ALA A 45 11.27 -0.01 18.41
CA ALA A 45 12.43 0.72 17.92
C ALA A 45 13.72 0.21 18.58
N GLU A 46 13.74 0.03 19.90
CA GLU A 46 14.87 -0.51 20.65
C GLU A 46 15.30 -1.89 20.13
N LYS A 47 14.33 -2.76 19.83
CA LYS A 47 14.60 -4.10 19.29
C LYS A 47 14.87 -4.13 17.79
N ASN A 48 14.94 -2.97 17.12
CA ASN A 48 15.06 -2.83 15.67
C ASN A 48 14.04 -3.69 14.89
N LYS A 49 12.82 -3.84 15.42
CA LYS A 49 11.77 -4.67 14.82
C LYS A 49 10.86 -3.91 13.87
N ALA A 50 10.81 -2.58 13.98
CA ALA A 50 9.99 -1.74 13.13
C ALA A 50 10.67 -0.41 12.80
N MET A 51 10.36 0.12 11.62
CA MET A 51 10.76 1.44 11.15
C MET A 51 9.58 2.02 10.36
N GLY A 52 9.25 3.29 10.55
CA GLY A 52 8.13 3.92 9.86
C GLY A 52 7.49 5.06 10.64
N SER A 53 6.54 5.72 9.99
CA SER A 53 5.74 6.80 10.56
C SER A 53 4.29 6.34 10.68
N LEU A 54 3.63 6.73 11.76
CA LEU A 54 2.23 6.44 12.04
C LEU A 54 1.52 7.74 12.43
N ALA A 55 0.30 7.92 11.93
CA ALA A 55 -0.63 8.95 12.39
C ALA A 55 -2.00 8.32 12.64
N ILE A 56 -2.65 8.71 13.74
CA ILE A 56 -4.04 8.35 14.04
C ILE A 56 -4.86 9.63 13.89
N VAL A 57 -5.91 9.55 13.07
CA VAL A 57 -6.82 10.65 12.79
C VAL A 57 -8.19 10.28 13.31
N LYS A 58 -8.82 11.18 14.08
CA LYS A 58 -10.18 11.06 14.59
C LYS A 58 -10.92 12.37 14.33
N ASP A 59 -12.13 12.28 13.78
CA ASP A 59 -12.98 13.44 13.49
C ASP A 59 -12.26 14.52 12.66
N GLY A 60 -11.46 14.09 11.67
CA GLY A 60 -10.66 14.97 10.81
C GLY A 60 -9.40 15.57 11.46
N THR A 61 -9.17 15.31 12.76
CA THR A 61 -8.03 15.84 13.52
C THR A 61 -7.00 14.75 13.82
N VAL A 62 -5.71 15.09 13.73
CA VAL A 62 -4.63 14.16 14.07
C VAL A 62 -4.51 14.08 15.60
N VAL A 63 -4.87 12.93 16.17
CA VAL A 63 -4.87 12.73 17.63
C VAL A 63 -3.53 12.16 18.15
N TYR A 64 -2.75 11.52 17.28
CA TYR A 64 -1.45 10.94 17.63
C TYR A 64 -0.56 10.81 16.39
N THR A 65 0.74 11.08 16.54
CA THR A 65 1.75 10.88 15.49
C THR A 65 3.03 10.32 16.09
N ARG A 66 3.66 9.36 15.41
CA ARG A 66 4.92 8.77 15.85
C ARG A 66 5.78 8.39 14.65
N ALA A 67 7.07 8.73 14.70
CA ALA A 67 8.06 8.25 13.75
C ALA A 67 9.12 7.43 14.50
N ILE A 68 9.44 6.24 13.99
CA ILE A 68 10.48 5.37 14.53
C ILE A 68 11.46 4.95 13.45
N GLY A 69 12.74 4.88 13.81
CA GLY A 69 13.81 4.48 12.91
C GLY A 69 14.33 5.62 12.02
N PHE A 70 14.76 5.24 10.81
CA PHE A 70 15.57 6.08 9.94
C PHE A 70 14.96 6.16 8.55
N SER A 71 14.94 7.35 7.94
CA SER A 71 14.51 7.54 6.55
C SER A 71 15.56 7.04 5.56
N GLN A 72 16.84 7.04 5.96
CA GLN A 72 17.97 6.62 5.15
C GLN A 72 18.97 5.87 6.03
N ILE A 73 19.40 4.71 5.55
CA ILE A 73 20.51 3.94 6.11
C ILE A 73 21.44 3.68 4.93
N ASN A 74 22.56 4.41 4.86
CA ASN A 74 23.58 4.22 3.85
C ASN A 74 24.97 4.17 4.49
N GLY A 75 26.02 3.92 3.69
CA GLY A 75 27.40 3.84 4.19
C GLY A 75 27.94 5.16 4.77
N THR A 76 27.26 6.29 4.56
CA THR A 76 27.65 7.62 5.05
C THR A 76 26.87 8.07 6.29
N GLY A 77 25.86 7.31 6.75
CA GLY A 77 25.17 7.58 8.00
C GLY A 77 23.72 7.11 8.05
N LYS A 78 23.09 7.39 9.19
CA LYS A 78 21.66 7.13 9.41
C LYS A 78 20.94 8.47 9.56
N LYS A 79 19.92 8.72 8.75
CA LYS A 79 19.07 9.91 8.87
C LYS A 79 17.80 9.56 9.63
N PRO A 80 17.49 10.20 10.78
CA PRO A 80 16.30 9.88 11.55
C PRO A 80 15.04 10.18 10.73
N LEU A 81 14.02 9.36 10.94
CA LEU A 81 12.73 9.54 10.30
C LEU A 81 11.97 10.69 10.97
N THR A 82 11.32 11.52 10.17
CA THR A 82 10.47 12.63 10.65
C THR A 82 9.05 12.48 10.13
N ALA A 83 8.09 13.19 10.73
CA ALA A 83 6.70 13.19 10.29
C ALA A 83 6.53 13.65 8.82
N ALA A 84 7.44 14.50 8.32
CA ALA A 84 7.44 14.99 6.94
C ALA A 84 8.14 14.04 5.93
N SER A 85 8.64 12.89 6.39
CA SER A 85 9.34 11.94 5.52
C SER A 85 8.38 11.29 4.53
N ARG A 86 8.81 11.17 3.27
CA ARG A 86 8.01 10.60 2.18
C ARG A 86 8.25 9.10 2.04
N PHE A 87 7.19 8.35 1.77
CA PHE A 87 7.24 6.90 1.56
C PHE A 87 6.66 6.49 0.21
N ARG A 88 7.17 5.40 -0.36
CA ARG A 88 6.49 4.72 -1.48
C ARG A 88 5.38 3.86 -0.90
N ILE A 89 4.13 4.24 -1.14
CA ILE A 89 2.95 3.61 -0.54
C ILE A 89 2.50 2.31 -1.25
N GLY A 90 3.13 1.95 -2.37
CA GLY A 90 2.90 0.67 -3.06
C GLY A 90 1.44 0.46 -3.47
N SER A 91 0.86 -0.68 -3.08
CA SER A 91 -0.50 -1.05 -3.49
C SER A 91 -1.61 -0.09 -3.03
N ILE A 92 -1.35 0.81 -2.08
CA ILE A 92 -2.28 1.89 -1.75
C ILE A 92 -2.55 2.77 -2.98
N THR A 93 -1.60 2.91 -3.92
CA THR A 93 -1.81 3.62 -5.18
C THR A 93 -3.00 3.09 -5.99
N LYS A 94 -3.37 1.81 -5.86
CA LYS A 94 -4.51 1.23 -6.58
C LYS A 94 -5.85 1.88 -6.21
N THR A 95 -6.03 2.31 -4.96
CA THR A 95 -7.28 2.96 -4.55
C THR A 95 -7.46 4.31 -5.25
N PHE A 96 -6.38 5.05 -5.46
CA PHE A 96 -6.38 6.28 -6.26
C PHE A 96 -6.73 6.00 -7.73
N THR A 97 -6.17 4.95 -8.32
CA THR A 97 -6.55 4.52 -9.68
C THR A 97 -8.03 4.15 -9.78
N VAL A 98 -8.56 3.43 -8.79
CA VAL A 98 -9.99 3.09 -8.72
C VAL A 98 -10.85 4.36 -8.65
N ALA A 99 -10.49 5.32 -7.79
CA ALA A 99 -11.22 6.58 -7.67
C ALA A 99 -11.26 7.37 -9.00
N MET A 100 -10.13 7.45 -9.71
CA MET A 100 -10.10 8.08 -11.04
C MET A 100 -10.98 7.36 -12.06
N ILE A 101 -11.06 6.02 -12.00
CA ILE A 101 -11.95 5.26 -12.88
C ILE A 101 -13.42 5.58 -12.57
N PHE A 102 -13.79 5.69 -11.29
CA PHE A 102 -15.15 6.08 -10.93
C PHE A 102 -15.49 7.51 -11.36
N GLN A 103 -14.55 8.46 -11.30
CA GLN A 103 -14.75 9.80 -11.89
C GLN A 103 -15.05 9.73 -13.39
N LEU A 104 -14.35 8.89 -14.15
CA LEU A 104 -14.63 8.67 -15.57
C LEU A 104 -15.99 8.01 -15.82
N VAL A 105 -16.46 7.19 -14.88
CA VAL A 105 -17.81 6.58 -14.92
C VAL A 105 -18.89 7.64 -14.69
N GLU A 106 -18.70 8.52 -13.71
CA GLU A 106 -19.62 9.63 -13.43
C GLU A 106 -19.69 10.62 -14.60
N GLU A 107 -18.56 10.88 -15.27
CA GLU A 107 -18.49 11.68 -16.50
C GLU A 107 -19.09 10.98 -17.74
N GLY A 108 -19.52 9.72 -17.62
CA GLY A 108 -20.08 8.93 -18.72
C GLY A 108 -19.07 8.52 -19.81
N LYS A 109 -17.77 8.81 -19.62
CA LYS A 109 -16.69 8.45 -20.56
C LYS A 109 -16.37 6.95 -20.55
N LEU A 110 -16.73 6.27 -19.47
CA LEU A 110 -16.41 4.87 -19.24
C LEU A 110 -17.60 4.19 -18.54
N LYS A 111 -17.91 2.94 -18.89
CA LYS A 111 -18.94 2.16 -18.18
C LYS A 111 -18.31 0.95 -17.52
N LEU A 112 -18.79 0.59 -16.32
CA LEU A 112 -18.29 -0.61 -15.62
C LEU A 112 -18.57 -1.91 -16.38
N THR A 113 -19.58 -1.91 -17.24
CA THR A 113 -19.95 -3.00 -18.14
C THR A 113 -19.13 -3.03 -19.44
N ASP A 114 -18.34 -2.00 -19.73
CA ASP A 114 -17.47 -2.00 -20.91
C ASP A 114 -16.45 -3.15 -20.78
N THR A 115 -16.22 -3.81 -21.91
CA THR A 115 -15.26 -4.91 -22.03
C THR A 115 -13.85 -4.38 -22.32
N LEU A 116 -12.84 -5.13 -21.92
CA LEU A 116 -11.45 -4.70 -21.98
C LEU A 116 -10.93 -4.55 -23.41
N ASP A 117 -11.50 -5.26 -24.37
CA ASP A 117 -11.13 -5.23 -25.79
C ASP A 117 -11.32 -3.83 -26.42
N LYS A 118 -12.28 -3.05 -25.93
CA LYS A 118 -12.49 -1.65 -26.34
C LYS A 118 -11.27 -0.75 -26.08
N PHE A 119 -10.46 -1.09 -25.07
CA PHE A 119 -9.32 -0.27 -24.63
C PHE A 119 -7.97 -0.95 -24.91
N VAL A 120 -7.92 -2.28 -24.81
CA VAL A 120 -6.70 -3.08 -24.89
C VAL A 120 -6.97 -4.39 -25.67
N PRO A 121 -7.09 -4.31 -27.01
CA PRO A 121 -7.48 -5.44 -27.86
C PRO A 121 -6.45 -6.58 -27.92
N GLN A 122 -5.19 -6.31 -27.56
CA GLN A 122 -4.10 -7.30 -27.60
C GLN A 122 -4.21 -8.39 -26.51
N ILE A 123 -5.14 -8.27 -25.57
CA ILE A 123 -5.29 -9.23 -24.47
C ILE A 123 -6.20 -10.39 -24.89
N PRO A 124 -5.77 -11.66 -24.76
CA PRO A 124 -6.61 -12.80 -25.08
C PRO A 124 -7.84 -12.85 -24.15
N ASN A 125 -9.01 -13.14 -24.72
CA ASN A 125 -10.30 -13.14 -24.03
C ASN A 125 -10.73 -11.77 -23.45
N ALA A 126 -10.17 -10.65 -23.92
CA ALA A 126 -10.52 -9.31 -23.42
C ALA A 126 -12.02 -8.99 -23.54
N SER A 127 -12.71 -9.53 -24.55
CA SER A 127 -14.16 -9.36 -24.77
C SER A 127 -15.04 -9.96 -23.67
N LYS A 128 -14.48 -10.80 -22.79
CA LYS A 128 -15.20 -11.40 -21.65
C LYS A 128 -14.83 -10.75 -20.30
N ILE A 129 -13.86 -9.84 -20.29
CA ILE A 129 -13.37 -9.15 -19.10
C ILE A 129 -14.00 -7.76 -19.09
N THR A 130 -14.87 -7.48 -18.12
CA THR A 130 -15.41 -6.13 -17.92
C THR A 130 -14.51 -5.31 -17.00
N ILE A 131 -14.65 -3.99 -17.04
CA ILE A 131 -13.94 -3.10 -16.10
C ILE A 131 -14.32 -3.44 -14.66
N ALA A 132 -15.59 -3.75 -14.38
CA ALA A 132 -16.02 -4.22 -13.07
C ALA A 132 -15.24 -5.44 -12.58
N HIS A 133 -14.91 -6.41 -13.46
CA HIS A 133 -14.12 -7.57 -13.10
C HIS A 133 -12.69 -7.20 -12.67
N ILE A 134 -12.08 -6.22 -13.34
CA ILE A 134 -10.73 -5.75 -13.02
C ILE A 134 -10.73 -5.04 -11.67
N LEU A 135 -11.70 -4.14 -11.43
CA LEU A 135 -11.83 -3.42 -10.17
C LEU A 135 -12.12 -4.35 -8.98
N ALA A 136 -12.91 -5.40 -9.20
CA ALA A 136 -13.23 -6.41 -8.19
C ALA A 136 -12.15 -7.48 -8.01
N HIS A 137 -11.00 -7.37 -8.69
CA HIS A 137 -9.92 -8.35 -8.67
C HIS A 137 -10.40 -9.79 -8.95
N ARG A 138 -11.39 -9.95 -9.84
CA ARG A 138 -11.97 -11.26 -10.15
C ARG A 138 -11.04 -12.03 -11.08
N ARG A 139 -10.58 -13.20 -10.62
CA ARG A 139 -9.70 -14.07 -11.40
C ARG A 139 -10.44 -14.63 -12.61
N PHE A 140 -10.04 -14.19 -13.80
CA PHE A 140 -10.69 -14.52 -15.06
C PHE A 140 -9.96 -15.60 -15.88
N TRP A 141 -8.67 -15.84 -15.61
CA TRP A 141 -7.89 -16.89 -16.28
C TRP A 141 -8.32 -18.29 -15.82
N THR A 142 -9.22 -18.92 -16.57
CA THR A 142 -9.60 -20.34 -16.41
C THR A 142 -9.07 -21.24 -17.54
N ASN A 143 -8.31 -20.70 -18.51
CA ASN A 143 -7.61 -21.50 -19.50
C ASN A 143 -6.09 -21.38 -19.33
N THR A 144 -5.53 -22.28 -18.53
CA THR A 144 -4.11 -22.39 -18.20
C THR A 144 -3.24 -22.90 -19.35
N SER A 145 -3.80 -23.34 -20.48
CA SER A 145 -3.03 -23.92 -21.59
C SER A 145 -2.19 -22.91 -22.38
N ALA A 146 -2.53 -21.62 -22.32
CA ALA A 146 -1.82 -20.57 -23.07
C ALA A 146 -0.50 -20.13 -22.40
N PHE A 147 -0.38 -20.25 -21.08
CA PHE A 147 0.84 -19.87 -20.33
C PHE A 147 1.87 -21.01 -20.27
N THR A 148 1.45 -22.26 -20.50
CA THR A 148 2.32 -23.45 -20.55
C THR A 148 2.98 -23.66 -21.92
N ARG A 149 2.81 -22.76 -22.88
CA ARG A 149 3.68 -22.69 -24.07
C ARG A 149 4.97 -21.95 -23.72
N THR A 150 5.66 -22.42 -22.69
CA THR A 150 7.12 -22.30 -22.66
C THR A 150 7.63 -23.08 -23.88
N PRO A 151 8.37 -22.49 -24.82
CA PRO A 151 9.14 -23.28 -25.76
C PRO A 151 10.05 -24.15 -24.90
N THR A 152 9.76 -25.45 -24.84
CA THR A 152 10.61 -26.40 -24.15
C THR A 152 11.99 -26.28 -24.76
N LEU A 153 12.93 -25.68 -24.02
CA LEU A 153 14.34 -25.77 -24.38
C LEU A 153 14.63 -27.27 -24.50
N PRO A 154 15.24 -27.73 -25.62
CA PRO A 154 15.49 -29.15 -25.80
C PRO A 154 16.25 -29.67 -24.58
N ARG A 155 15.68 -30.69 -23.94
CA ARG A 155 16.20 -31.35 -22.74
C ARG A 155 17.42 -32.20 -23.11
N ASN A 156 18.47 -31.59 -23.64
CA ASN A 156 19.77 -32.22 -23.75
C ASN A 156 20.89 -31.20 -23.97
N SER A 157 21.55 -30.79 -22.88
CA SER A 157 22.97 -30.43 -22.93
C SER A 157 23.58 -30.56 -21.53
N ARG A 158 23.96 -31.79 -21.15
CA ARG A 158 24.96 -31.99 -20.10
C ARG A 158 26.33 -31.60 -20.67
N SER A 159 26.82 -30.39 -20.40
CA SER A 159 28.27 -30.12 -20.26
C SER A 159 28.51 -28.83 -19.46
N PRO A 160 29.52 -28.79 -18.59
CA PRO A 160 29.69 -27.74 -17.59
C PRO A 160 30.45 -26.52 -18.12
N GLY A 161 30.18 -25.35 -17.52
CA GLY A 161 31.12 -24.24 -17.47
C GLY A 161 31.41 -23.51 -18.78
N ARG A 162 30.49 -22.65 -19.23
CA ARG A 162 30.82 -21.44 -20.01
C ARG A 162 29.76 -20.38 -19.76
N ALA A 163 30.16 -19.24 -19.20
CA ALA A 163 29.31 -18.07 -19.07
C ALA A 163 28.93 -17.57 -20.47
N GLY A 164 27.74 -17.97 -20.92
CA GLY A 164 27.13 -17.50 -22.17
C GLY A 164 26.72 -16.05 -22.03
N ARG A 165 27.42 -15.19 -22.77
CA ARG A 165 27.15 -13.77 -22.96
C ARG A 165 25.78 -13.62 -23.63
N PHE A 166 24.79 -13.07 -22.93
CA PHE A 166 23.54 -12.64 -23.55
C PHE A 166 23.80 -11.34 -24.33
N SER A 167 24.04 -11.45 -25.63
CA SER A 167 24.01 -10.32 -26.55
C SER A 167 22.61 -10.19 -27.13
N PHE A 168 21.90 -9.12 -26.78
CA PHE A 168 20.64 -8.75 -27.42
C PHE A 168 20.98 -7.92 -28.67
N SER A 169 20.72 -8.47 -29.86
CA SER A 169 20.89 -7.78 -31.13
C SER A 169 19.53 -7.26 -31.59
N LEU A 170 19.32 -5.94 -31.52
CA LEU A 170 18.20 -5.28 -32.20
C LEU A 170 18.56 -5.08 -33.68
N PRO A 171 17.72 -5.50 -34.64
CA PRO A 171 17.98 -5.24 -36.05
C PRO A 171 17.72 -3.75 -36.37
N GLY A 172 18.71 -3.05 -36.93
CA GLY A 172 18.50 -1.71 -37.52
C GLY A 172 19.53 -0.61 -37.22
N HIS A 173 20.61 -0.85 -36.47
CA HIS A 173 21.62 0.19 -36.22
C HIS A 173 23.05 -0.25 -36.62
N PRO A 174 23.80 0.59 -37.38
CA PRO A 174 25.19 0.30 -37.70
C PRO A 174 26.07 0.32 -36.43
N LEU A 175 26.94 -0.69 -36.32
CA LEU A 175 27.80 -0.96 -35.17
C LEU A 175 28.87 0.13 -34.98
N PHE A 176 28.69 1.00 -33.99
CA PHE A 176 29.78 1.85 -33.52
C PHE A 176 30.72 1.03 -32.62
N ARG A 177 31.81 0.54 -33.22
CA ARG A 177 32.85 -0.27 -32.57
C ARG A 177 33.86 0.62 -31.85
N SER A 178 33.73 0.79 -30.53
CA SER A 178 34.85 1.27 -29.71
C SER A 178 35.56 0.09 -29.01
N ARG A 179 36.75 -0.24 -29.53
CA ARG A 179 37.75 -1.07 -28.86
C ARG A 179 38.44 -0.21 -27.80
N ARG A 180 38.44 -0.64 -26.54
CA ARG A 180 39.61 -0.70 -25.60
C ARG A 180 39.13 -0.71 -24.14
N ARG A 181 39.62 -1.68 -23.38
CA ARG A 181 40.31 -1.56 -22.07
C ARG A 181 40.36 -2.97 -21.46
N HIS A 182 41.52 -3.60 -21.55
CA HIS A 182 42.53 -3.71 -20.48
C HIS A 182 42.21 -4.84 -19.49
N ARG A 183 43.05 -5.87 -19.59
CA ARG A 183 43.01 -7.16 -18.90
C ARG A 183 43.74 -6.98 -17.58
N ILE A 184 43.03 -7.05 -16.46
CA ILE A 184 43.64 -7.16 -15.12
C ILE A 184 43.61 -8.65 -14.75
N ASN A 185 44.79 -9.21 -14.54
CA ASN A 185 45.01 -10.63 -14.30
C ASN A 185 45.43 -10.78 -12.83
N PHE A 186 44.56 -11.32 -11.97
CA PHE A 186 44.90 -11.60 -10.57
C PHE A 186 45.23 -13.08 -10.44
N LYS A 187 46.52 -13.40 -10.36
CA LYS A 187 47.04 -14.75 -10.14
C LYS A 187 47.26 -14.92 -8.64
N SER A 188 46.32 -15.53 -7.92
CA SER A 188 46.55 -15.95 -6.53
C SER A 188 47.40 -17.22 -6.51
N LYS A 189 48.63 -17.10 -6.01
CA LYS A 189 49.60 -18.16 -5.84
C LYS A 189 49.28 -18.91 -4.54
N VAL A 190 48.77 -20.13 -4.64
CA VAL A 190 48.71 -21.08 -3.53
C VAL A 190 50.12 -21.68 -3.40
N ARG A 191 50.80 -21.42 -2.28
CA ARG A 191 51.99 -22.16 -1.87
C ARG A 191 51.53 -23.30 -0.96
N SER A 192 52.13 -24.46 -1.21
CA SER A 192 52.26 -25.64 -0.35
C SER A 192 52.68 -25.26 1.07
#